data_AF-A0AAP2RKA3-F1
#
_entry.id   AF-A0AAP2RKA3-F1
#
_cell.length_a   1.000
_cell.length_b   1.000
_cell.length_c   1.000
_cell.angle_alpha   90.00
_cell.angle_beta   90.00
_cell.angle_gamma   90.00
#
_symmetry.space_group_name_H-M   'P 1'
#
loop_
_entity.id
_entity.type
_entity.pdbx_description
1 polymer ?
#
loop_
_entity_poly.entity_id
_entity_poly.type
_entity_poly.pdbx_seq_one_letter_code
_entity_poly.pdbx_strand_id
1 'polypeptide(L)'
;MVTLCTNPNCNLLSNHKGKHQFVYKKAWKDHFIAEDINKIDKAGYCTPRGGAKGGYQNHVNRNSKVIIPYEKLSEVNLDNYQDGYVIRLFPSQYFSAKNTVNEAFIENADVIVGENAFVLYRTYEDFENYPPLSTWEIRSILKYDKHKKAYCIPSKDRGGDMIDCGHYLLRISNSGTNKKQNKFEGPAQGIFAPEYADTNTNFLCQAVLAWLIIKTENSPYDESDFEHLKAILKKHNLLDSPHFENDYILHNGKTTCPLCQRTIFHSELNEMISFDDEEGLENSTDQVGSTRSTKVNLFHMVPLCYSSLENIPTQVSWGHAICNTRLGQRRCYTFKDLQSTEIEIEINEGQKKRLLGYANASQNFIRSQNGDVWIRISKGDE
;
A
#
# COMPACT_ATOMS: atom_id res chain seq x y z
N MET A 1 30.13 -16.17 -4.78
CA MET A 1 29.46 -14.97 -5.30
C MET A 1 29.08 -15.21 -6.76
N VAL A 2 27.80 -15.38 -7.02
CA VAL A 2 27.28 -15.58 -8.38
C VAL A 2 27.33 -14.28 -9.18
N THR A 3 27.56 -14.39 -10.49
CA THR A 3 27.63 -13.22 -11.40
C THR A 3 26.34 -13.10 -12.20
N LEU A 4 25.71 -11.92 -12.18
CA LEU A 4 24.49 -11.62 -12.93
C LEU A 4 24.78 -11.15 -14.36
N CYS A 5 23.74 -11.18 -15.19
CA CYS A 5 23.75 -10.56 -16.51
C CYS A 5 24.07 -9.05 -16.43
N THR A 6 24.89 -8.56 -17.36
CA THR A 6 25.31 -7.15 -17.45
C THR A 6 24.21 -6.22 -17.94
N ASN A 7 23.16 -6.74 -18.59
CA ASN A 7 22.01 -5.94 -18.98
C ASN A 7 21.32 -5.37 -17.71
N PRO A 8 21.11 -4.05 -17.59
CA PRO A 8 20.52 -3.43 -16.40
C PRO A 8 19.11 -3.95 -16.11
N ASN A 9 18.36 -4.34 -17.15
CA ASN A 9 16.99 -4.83 -17.05
C ASN A 9 16.88 -6.35 -16.87
N CYS A 10 17.98 -7.02 -16.47
CA CYS A 10 18.04 -8.48 -16.36
C CYS A 10 18.64 -8.93 -15.03
N ASN A 11 17.91 -9.76 -14.30
CA ASN A 11 18.32 -10.32 -13.00
C ASN A 11 18.68 -11.81 -13.09
N LEU A 12 18.77 -12.38 -14.30
CA LEU A 12 19.28 -13.73 -14.55
C LEU A 12 20.82 -13.80 -14.37
N LEU A 13 21.34 -15.01 -14.17
CA LEU A 13 22.78 -15.26 -14.12
C LEU A 13 23.48 -14.87 -15.43
N SER A 14 24.79 -14.62 -15.36
CA SER A 14 25.62 -14.40 -16.54
C SER A 14 25.51 -15.57 -17.52
N ASN A 15 25.56 -15.27 -18.82
CA ASN A 15 25.45 -16.25 -19.91
C ASN A 15 24.15 -17.08 -19.93
N HIS A 16 23.06 -16.58 -19.32
CA HIS A 16 21.74 -17.22 -19.42
C HIS A 16 21.28 -17.32 -20.88
N LYS A 17 20.46 -18.34 -21.16
CA LYS A 17 19.81 -18.52 -22.46
C LYS A 17 18.37 -18.01 -22.37
N GLY A 18 17.90 -17.36 -23.43
CA GLY A 18 16.52 -16.89 -23.54
C GLY A 18 16.37 -15.37 -23.38
N LYS A 19 15.14 -14.91 -23.12
CA LYS A 19 14.83 -13.49 -22.99
C LYS A 19 15.34 -12.95 -21.66
N HIS A 20 15.84 -11.72 -21.66
CA HIS A 20 16.14 -10.98 -20.44
C HIS A 20 14.89 -10.85 -19.56
N GLN A 21 15.07 -10.98 -18.25
CA GLN A 21 13.99 -10.91 -17.26
C GLN A 21 14.42 -10.07 -16.07
N PHE A 22 13.68 -8.99 -15.78
CA PHE A 22 13.86 -8.21 -14.55
C PHE A 22 13.25 -8.94 -13.36
N VAL A 23 11.97 -9.33 -13.47
CA VAL A 23 11.27 -10.07 -12.41
C VAL A 23 11.74 -11.52 -12.42
N TYR A 24 12.54 -11.92 -11.42
CA TYR A 24 13.06 -13.27 -11.29
C TYR A 24 12.89 -13.82 -9.87
N LYS A 25 11.64 -14.14 -9.50
CA LYS A 25 11.29 -14.61 -8.14
C LYS A 25 11.90 -15.96 -7.75
N LYS A 26 12.36 -16.75 -8.73
CA LYS A 26 13.03 -18.04 -8.49
C LYS A 26 14.29 -17.90 -7.64
N ALA A 27 14.94 -16.73 -7.66
CA ALA A 27 16.11 -16.43 -6.83
C ALA A 27 15.90 -16.62 -5.32
N TRP A 28 14.65 -16.71 -4.84
CA TRP A 28 14.33 -17.08 -3.47
C TRP A 28 13.24 -18.15 -3.36
N LYS A 29 12.28 -18.20 -4.29
CA LYS A 29 11.17 -19.16 -4.24
C LYS A 29 11.61 -20.61 -4.34
N ASP A 30 12.74 -20.90 -4.98
CA ASP A 30 13.23 -22.27 -5.13
C ASP A 30 13.79 -22.83 -3.80
N HIS A 31 14.01 -21.97 -2.80
CA HIS A 31 14.62 -22.32 -1.51
C HIS A 31 13.69 -22.13 -0.30
N PHE A 32 12.69 -21.27 -0.41
CA PHE A 32 11.72 -21.04 0.68
C PHE A 32 10.62 -22.09 0.75
N ILE A 33 10.10 -22.30 1.96
CA ILE A 33 8.86 -23.05 2.17
C ILE A 33 7.65 -22.25 1.64
N ALA A 34 6.54 -22.95 1.39
CA ALA A 34 5.34 -22.36 0.82
C ALA A 34 4.75 -21.19 1.65
N GLU A 35 4.83 -21.27 2.98
CA GLU A 35 4.30 -20.22 3.87
C GLU A 35 5.04 -18.89 3.69
N ASP A 36 6.38 -18.91 3.65
CA ASP A 36 7.19 -17.71 3.46
C ASP A 36 7.07 -17.15 2.04
N ILE A 37 6.93 -18.02 1.03
CA ILE A 37 6.60 -17.60 -0.34
C ILE A 37 5.27 -16.85 -0.36
N ASN A 38 4.23 -17.43 0.25
CA ASN A 38 2.90 -16.82 0.33
C ASN A 38 2.94 -15.49 1.09
N LYS A 39 3.78 -15.40 2.13
CA LYS A 39 3.98 -14.17 2.90
C LYS A 39 4.52 -13.04 2.03
N ILE A 40 5.58 -13.31 1.27
CA ILE A 40 6.21 -12.35 0.36
C ILE A 40 5.27 -11.98 -0.79
N ASP A 41 4.58 -12.96 -1.37
CA ASP A 41 3.63 -12.70 -2.46
C ASP A 41 2.48 -11.80 -2.00
N LYS A 42 1.92 -12.03 -0.80
CA LYS A 42 0.90 -11.17 -0.19
C LYS A 42 1.36 -9.74 0.03
N ALA A 43 2.64 -9.52 0.35
CA ALA A 43 3.19 -8.17 0.52
C ALA A 43 3.22 -7.38 -0.81
N GLY A 44 3.30 -8.08 -1.95
CA GLY A 44 3.25 -7.47 -3.28
C GLY A 44 1.83 -7.17 -3.80
N TYR A 45 0.80 -7.50 -3.01
CA TYR A 45 -0.58 -7.13 -3.29
C TYR A 45 -0.98 -5.84 -2.58
N CYS A 46 -1.95 -5.14 -3.14
CA CYS A 46 -2.58 -4.01 -2.48
C CYS A 46 -3.35 -4.47 -1.23
N THR A 47 -3.23 -3.70 -0.16
CA THR A 47 -4.05 -3.85 1.04
C THR A 47 -5.47 -3.34 0.77
N PRO A 48 -6.50 -3.98 1.34
CA PRO A 48 -7.88 -3.56 1.14
C PRO A 48 -8.16 -2.24 1.88
N ARG A 49 -7.93 -1.10 1.24
CA ARG A 49 -8.31 0.23 1.76
C ARG A 49 -9.63 0.70 1.15
N GLY A 50 -10.61 1.04 1.99
CA GLY A 50 -11.95 1.49 1.56
C GLY A 50 -12.84 0.39 0.92
N GLY A 51 -12.25 -0.76 0.59
CA GLY A 51 -12.91 -1.97 0.14
C GLY A 51 -13.84 -1.75 -1.06
N ALA A 52 -14.83 -2.65 -1.16
CA ALA A 52 -15.77 -2.64 -2.25
C ALA A 52 -16.58 -1.31 -2.33
N LYS A 53 -16.76 -0.60 -1.20
CA LYS A 53 -17.51 0.67 -1.10
C LYS A 53 -16.93 1.80 -1.95
N GLY A 54 -15.61 1.83 -2.16
CA GLY A 54 -14.97 2.83 -3.02
C GLY A 54 -14.87 2.44 -4.49
N GLY A 55 -15.33 1.23 -4.84
CA GLY A 55 -15.05 0.65 -6.16
C GLY A 55 -13.61 0.16 -6.30
N TYR A 56 -12.87 -0.05 -5.20
CA TYR A 56 -11.49 -0.52 -5.24
C TYR A 56 -11.40 -2.05 -5.44
N GLN A 57 -10.34 -2.48 -6.11
CA GLN A 57 -9.92 -3.88 -6.19
C GLN A 57 -9.11 -4.25 -4.96
N ASN A 58 -9.31 -5.46 -4.45
CA ASN A 58 -8.56 -6.01 -3.32
C ASN A 58 -7.72 -7.20 -3.79
N HIS A 59 -6.58 -7.44 -3.13
CA HIS A 59 -5.71 -8.60 -3.37
C HIS A 59 -5.26 -8.77 -4.83
N VAL A 60 -5.05 -7.65 -5.52
CA VAL A 60 -4.40 -7.59 -6.83
C VAL A 60 -3.00 -6.99 -6.67
N ASN A 61 -2.13 -7.19 -7.67
CA ASN A 61 -0.78 -6.62 -7.62
C ASN A 61 -0.81 -5.09 -7.60
N ARG A 62 0.21 -4.50 -6.97
CA ARG A 62 0.40 -3.05 -6.84
C ARG A 62 0.63 -2.33 -8.18
N ASN A 63 1.07 -3.04 -9.22
CA ASN A 63 1.19 -2.53 -10.58
C ASN A 63 -0.13 -2.72 -11.36
N SER A 64 -1.19 -2.08 -10.88
CA SER A 64 -2.51 -2.13 -11.51
C SER A 64 -3.03 -0.71 -11.70
N LYS A 65 -4.01 -0.55 -12.61
CA LYS A 65 -4.74 0.71 -12.79
C LYS A 65 -5.23 1.25 -11.45
N VAL A 66 -5.00 2.54 -11.20
CA VAL A 66 -5.35 3.19 -9.93
C VAL A 66 -6.66 3.98 -10.02
N ILE A 67 -7.35 4.14 -8.89
CA ILE A 67 -8.43 5.11 -8.71
C ILE A 67 -7.89 6.33 -7.97
N ILE A 68 -7.98 7.50 -8.59
CA ILE A 68 -7.55 8.79 -8.04
C ILE A 68 -8.81 9.60 -7.68
N PRO A 69 -9.04 9.93 -6.40
CA PRO A 69 -10.10 10.87 -6.02
C PRO A 69 -9.91 12.25 -6.68
N TYR A 70 -10.97 12.86 -7.20
CA TYR A 70 -10.87 14.17 -7.85
C TYR A 70 -10.27 15.24 -6.93
N GLU A 71 -10.66 15.25 -5.66
CA GLU A 71 -10.11 16.17 -4.64
C GLU A 71 -8.60 15.96 -4.34
N LYS A 72 -7.99 14.89 -4.88
CA LYS A 72 -6.57 14.58 -4.76
C LYS A 72 -5.81 14.70 -6.07
N LEU A 73 -6.49 15.08 -7.16
CA LEU A 73 -5.90 15.11 -8.50
C LEU A 73 -4.73 16.11 -8.62
N SER A 74 -4.79 17.24 -7.91
CA SER A 74 -3.72 18.23 -7.87
C SER A 74 -2.51 17.83 -7.03
N GLU A 75 -2.63 16.79 -6.19
CA GLU A 75 -1.55 16.31 -5.31
C GLU A 75 -0.68 15.24 -5.98
N VAL A 76 -1.09 14.72 -7.14
CA VAL A 76 -0.43 13.58 -7.78
C VAL A 76 0.26 13.98 -9.09
N ASN A 77 1.36 13.30 -9.40
CA ASN A 77 1.90 13.28 -10.75
C ASN A 77 1.33 12.06 -11.51
N LEU A 78 0.56 12.29 -12.56
CA LEU A 78 -0.12 11.23 -13.31
C LEU A 78 0.86 10.30 -14.05
N ASP A 79 2.03 10.80 -14.42
CA ASP A 79 3.09 10.02 -15.07
C ASP A 79 3.63 8.89 -14.19
N ASN A 80 3.42 8.97 -12.88
CA ASN A 80 3.81 7.92 -11.95
C ASN A 80 2.98 6.64 -12.12
N TYR A 81 1.78 6.72 -12.71
CA TYR A 81 0.86 5.58 -12.84
C TYR A 81 0.95 4.92 -14.21
N GLN A 82 2.01 4.16 -14.43
CA GLN A 82 2.33 3.55 -15.74
C GLN A 82 1.29 2.52 -16.20
N ASP A 83 0.57 1.90 -15.26
CA ASP A 83 -0.53 0.95 -15.55
C ASP A 83 -1.90 1.65 -15.71
N GLY A 84 -1.89 2.98 -15.78
CA GLY A 84 -3.05 3.83 -16.00
C GLY A 84 -3.79 4.22 -14.72
N TYR A 85 -4.71 5.17 -14.86
CA TYR A 85 -5.53 5.67 -13.77
C TYR A 85 -6.98 5.89 -14.23
N VAL A 86 -7.87 6.10 -13.26
CA VAL A 86 -9.22 6.61 -13.47
C VAL A 86 -9.59 7.54 -12.32
N ILE A 87 -10.24 8.65 -12.67
CA ILE A 87 -10.62 9.68 -11.70
C ILE A 87 -12.00 9.35 -11.13
N ARG A 88 -12.12 9.37 -9.80
CA ARG A 88 -13.39 9.19 -9.11
C ARG A 88 -13.92 10.53 -8.65
N LEU A 89 -15.14 10.84 -9.07
CA LEU A 89 -15.93 11.99 -8.62
C LEU A 89 -17.07 11.53 -7.69
N PHE A 90 -17.45 12.38 -6.74
CA PHE A 90 -18.74 12.29 -6.07
C PHE A 90 -19.81 13.04 -6.87
N PRO A 91 -21.10 12.69 -6.74
CA PRO A 91 -22.16 13.35 -7.49
C PRO A 91 -22.19 14.86 -7.27
N SER A 92 -22.02 15.32 -6.03
CA SER A 92 -21.93 16.75 -5.70
C SER A 92 -20.71 17.48 -6.25
N GLN A 93 -19.66 16.75 -6.65
CA GLN A 93 -18.51 17.36 -7.35
C GLN A 93 -18.86 17.60 -8.82
N TYR A 94 -19.50 16.63 -9.47
CA TYR A 94 -19.76 16.66 -10.91
C TYR A 94 -21.03 17.43 -11.32
N PHE A 95 -22.07 17.40 -10.49
CA PHE A 95 -23.34 18.06 -10.77
C PHE A 95 -23.48 19.36 -9.96
N SER A 96 -23.96 20.43 -10.60
CA SER A 96 -24.31 21.70 -9.92
C SER A 96 -25.73 21.68 -9.37
N ALA A 97 -26.61 20.92 -10.01
CA ALA A 97 -27.99 20.69 -9.60
C ALA A 97 -28.49 19.36 -10.17
N LYS A 98 -29.74 19.00 -9.84
CA LYS A 98 -30.38 17.79 -10.36
C LYS A 98 -30.39 17.78 -11.90
N ASN A 99 -29.79 16.75 -12.50
CA ASN A 99 -29.62 16.59 -13.96
C ASN A 99 -28.77 17.68 -14.65
N THR A 100 -28.06 18.52 -13.90
CA THR A 100 -27.25 19.62 -14.46
C THR A 100 -25.78 19.40 -14.14
N VAL A 101 -24.97 19.17 -15.17
CA VAL A 101 -23.52 19.04 -15.06
C VAL A 101 -22.94 20.39 -14.66
N ASN A 102 -21.97 20.38 -13.75
CA ASN A 102 -21.23 21.57 -13.36
C ASN A 102 -20.38 22.06 -14.55
N GLU A 103 -20.46 23.36 -14.86
CA GLU A 103 -19.78 23.99 -16.00
C GLU A 103 -18.28 23.68 -16.04
N ALA A 104 -17.65 23.53 -14.86
CA ALA A 104 -16.25 23.15 -14.71
C ALA A 104 -15.89 21.77 -15.29
N PHE A 105 -16.87 20.94 -15.68
CA PHE A 105 -16.67 19.64 -16.34
C PHE A 105 -17.23 19.58 -17.76
N ILE A 106 -17.89 20.63 -18.25
CA ILE A 106 -18.43 20.66 -19.63
C ILE A 106 -17.30 20.89 -20.63
N GLU A 107 -16.38 21.80 -20.31
CA GLU A 107 -15.24 22.16 -21.18
C GLU A 107 -13.91 21.58 -20.70
N ASN A 108 -13.93 20.74 -19.66
CA ASN A 108 -12.73 20.18 -19.07
C ASN A 108 -12.26 18.95 -19.85
N ALA A 109 -11.23 19.16 -20.68
CA ALA A 109 -10.62 18.09 -21.45
C ALA A 109 -9.84 17.06 -20.59
N ASP A 110 -9.50 17.41 -19.34
CA ASP A 110 -8.67 16.56 -18.47
C ASP A 110 -9.51 15.56 -17.67
N VAL A 111 -10.81 15.83 -17.44
CA VAL A 111 -11.69 14.97 -16.63
C VAL A 111 -13.01 14.70 -17.34
N ILE A 112 -13.07 13.57 -18.05
CA ILE A 112 -14.20 13.17 -18.89
C ILE A 112 -14.87 11.93 -18.30
N VAL A 113 -16.07 12.12 -17.74
CA VAL A 113 -16.88 11.03 -17.18
C VAL A 113 -17.33 10.09 -18.29
N GLY A 114 -17.01 8.81 -18.16
CA GLY A 114 -17.23 7.80 -19.21
C GLY A 114 -15.92 7.25 -19.77
N GLU A 115 -14.88 8.09 -19.80
CA GLU A 115 -13.59 7.78 -20.41
C GLU A 115 -12.51 7.57 -19.34
N ASN A 116 -11.95 8.67 -18.83
CA ASN A 116 -10.91 8.68 -17.81
C ASN A 116 -11.45 8.99 -16.40
N ALA A 117 -12.75 9.25 -16.26
CA ALA A 117 -13.41 9.50 -14.98
C ALA A 117 -14.73 8.72 -14.82
N PHE A 118 -15.18 8.54 -13.58
CA PHE A 118 -16.50 8.02 -13.24
C PHE A 118 -17.09 8.68 -11.99
N VAL A 119 -18.42 8.66 -11.88
CA VAL A 119 -19.14 9.14 -10.70
C VAL A 119 -19.47 7.98 -9.75
N LEU A 120 -19.11 8.10 -8.47
CA LEU A 120 -19.38 7.11 -7.43
C LEU A 120 -20.52 7.54 -6.52
N TYR A 121 -21.65 6.84 -6.58
CA TYR A 121 -22.77 7.03 -5.65
C TYR A 121 -22.62 6.15 -4.41
N ARG A 122 -22.62 6.78 -3.23
CA ARG A 122 -22.51 6.08 -1.93
C ARG A 122 -23.76 6.18 -1.06
N THR A 123 -24.63 7.16 -1.32
CA THR A 123 -25.84 7.40 -0.52
C THR A 123 -27.07 7.51 -1.43
N TYR A 124 -28.24 7.26 -0.85
CA TYR A 124 -29.51 7.50 -1.52
C TYR A 124 -29.77 8.98 -1.77
N GLU A 125 -29.34 9.84 -0.84
CA GLU A 125 -29.46 11.29 -0.95
C GLU A 125 -28.72 11.82 -2.18
N ASP A 126 -27.45 11.42 -2.36
CA ASP A 126 -26.68 11.79 -3.55
C ASP A 126 -27.36 11.30 -4.83
N PHE A 127 -27.90 10.09 -4.81
CA PHE A 127 -28.56 9.50 -5.98
C PHE A 127 -29.88 10.20 -6.34
N GLU A 128 -30.62 10.73 -5.36
CA GLU A 128 -31.90 11.41 -5.59
C GLU A 128 -31.72 12.89 -5.95
N ASN A 129 -30.75 13.56 -5.32
CA ASN A 129 -30.43 14.96 -5.57
C ASN A 129 -29.64 15.15 -6.87
N TYR A 130 -28.78 14.20 -7.21
CA TYR A 130 -27.90 14.26 -8.38
C TYR A 130 -27.96 12.95 -9.19
N PRO A 131 -29.14 12.55 -9.70
CA PRO A 131 -29.30 11.27 -10.40
C PRO A 131 -28.40 11.21 -11.65
N PRO A 132 -27.96 10.00 -12.05
CA PRO A 132 -27.27 9.81 -13.33
C PRO A 132 -28.09 10.38 -14.49
N LEU A 133 -27.40 10.92 -15.49
CA LEU A 133 -28.07 11.39 -16.72
C LEU A 133 -28.74 10.21 -17.44
N SER A 134 -29.80 10.48 -18.20
CA SER A 134 -30.57 9.42 -18.88
C SER A 134 -29.76 8.62 -19.90
N THR A 135 -28.69 9.20 -20.43
CA THR A 135 -27.75 8.56 -21.36
C THR A 135 -26.62 7.81 -20.65
N TRP A 136 -26.52 7.91 -19.33
CA TRP A 136 -25.44 7.29 -18.57
C TRP A 136 -25.71 5.82 -18.30
N GLU A 137 -24.66 5.04 -18.52
CA GLU A 137 -24.61 3.62 -18.22
C GLU A 137 -23.76 3.34 -16.97
N ILE A 138 -24.11 2.27 -16.25
CA ILE A 138 -23.29 1.74 -15.16
C ILE A 138 -21.94 1.28 -15.72
N ARG A 139 -20.86 1.53 -14.98
CA ARG A 139 -19.52 1.08 -15.37
C ARG A 139 -19.51 -0.43 -15.60
N SER A 140 -18.83 -0.87 -16.66
CA SER A 140 -18.62 -2.28 -16.98
C SER A 140 -17.22 -2.51 -17.57
N ILE A 141 -16.79 -3.77 -17.60
CA ILE A 141 -15.55 -4.20 -18.25
C ILE A 141 -15.95 -5.04 -19.46
N LEU A 142 -15.41 -4.70 -20.63
CA LEU A 142 -15.68 -5.41 -21.88
C LEU A 142 -14.39 -6.04 -22.40
N LYS A 143 -14.47 -7.31 -22.77
CA LYS A 143 -13.43 -8.07 -23.46
C LYS A 143 -13.57 -7.93 -24.98
N TYR A 144 -12.43 -7.90 -25.67
CA TYR A 144 -12.39 -7.94 -27.12
C TYR A 144 -12.92 -9.28 -27.67
N ASP A 145 -13.93 -9.20 -28.54
CA ASP A 145 -14.43 -10.31 -29.33
C ASP A 145 -13.70 -10.34 -30.68
N LYS A 146 -12.87 -11.37 -30.90
CA LYS A 146 -12.13 -11.54 -32.16
C LYS A 146 -13.02 -11.72 -33.38
N HIS A 147 -14.22 -12.28 -33.23
CA HIS A 147 -15.14 -12.51 -34.33
C HIS A 147 -15.84 -11.22 -34.74
N LYS A 148 -16.32 -10.45 -33.77
CA LYS A 148 -16.98 -9.16 -34.00
C LYS A 148 -16.01 -7.99 -34.18
N LYS A 149 -14.72 -8.23 -33.91
CA LYS A 149 -13.64 -7.24 -33.91
C LYS A 149 -13.95 -6.00 -33.06
N ALA A 150 -14.64 -6.22 -31.93
CA ALA A 150 -15.09 -5.14 -31.06
C ALA A 150 -15.08 -5.59 -29.58
N TYR A 151 -14.96 -4.63 -28.67
CA TYR A 151 -15.15 -4.88 -27.23
C TYR A 151 -16.64 -4.94 -26.92
N CYS A 152 -17.16 -6.15 -26.69
CA CYS A 152 -18.59 -6.33 -26.47
C CYS A 152 -18.94 -7.52 -25.56
N ILE A 153 -17.95 -8.22 -25.01
CA ILE A 153 -18.20 -9.37 -24.12
C ILE A 153 -18.04 -8.89 -22.67
N PRO A 154 -19.10 -8.85 -21.85
CA PRO A 154 -18.97 -8.46 -20.45
C PRO A 154 -18.01 -9.38 -19.69
N SER A 155 -17.13 -8.78 -18.89
CA SER A 155 -16.16 -9.46 -18.05
C SER A 155 -16.24 -8.97 -16.61
N LYS A 156 -15.89 -9.85 -15.67
CA LYS A 156 -15.62 -9.48 -14.27
C LYS A 156 -14.12 -9.39 -13.98
N ASP A 157 -13.29 -9.88 -14.89
CA ASP A 157 -11.84 -9.92 -14.79
C ASP A 157 -11.20 -8.84 -15.67
N ARG A 158 -10.10 -8.26 -15.18
CA ARG A 158 -9.30 -7.23 -15.87
C ARG A 158 -8.08 -7.78 -16.60
N GLY A 159 -7.99 -9.11 -16.76
CA GLY A 159 -6.85 -9.76 -17.41
C GLY A 159 -6.94 -9.76 -18.93
N GLY A 160 -5.87 -9.34 -19.60
CA GLY A 160 -5.76 -9.39 -21.07
C GLY A 160 -6.32 -8.14 -21.76
N ASP A 161 -6.79 -8.33 -22.99
CA ASP A 161 -7.28 -7.23 -23.84
C ASP A 161 -8.72 -6.84 -23.49
N MET A 162 -8.83 -5.85 -22.59
CA MET A 162 -10.07 -5.40 -21.93
C MET A 162 -10.17 -3.88 -21.95
N ILE A 163 -11.39 -3.34 -21.99
CA ILE A 163 -11.66 -1.91 -21.79
C ILE A 163 -12.66 -1.70 -20.66
N ASP A 164 -12.55 -0.56 -19.99
CA ASP A 164 -13.60 -0.05 -19.13
C ASP A 164 -14.52 0.88 -19.93
N CYS A 165 -15.84 0.78 -19.70
CA CYS A 165 -16.82 1.71 -20.25
C CYS A 165 -17.92 2.03 -19.24
N GLY A 166 -18.83 2.94 -19.59
CA GLY A 166 -19.88 3.46 -18.71
C GLY A 166 -19.38 4.61 -17.83
N HIS A 167 -20.28 5.18 -17.03
CA HIS A 167 -20.13 6.53 -16.46
C HIS A 167 -20.13 6.54 -14.93
N TYR A 168 -20.86 5.62 -14.29
CA TYR A 168 -21.05 5.66 -12.84
C TYR A 168 -21.05 4.29 -12.16
N LEU A 169 -20.77 4.29 -10.86
CA LEU A 169 -20.84 3.13 -9.97
C LEU A 169 -21.84 3.36 -8.84
N LEU A 170 -22.51 2.29 -8.43
CA LEU A 170 -23.39 2.29 -7.25
C LEU A 170 -22.76 1.48 -6.13
N ARG A 171 -22.58 2.11 -4.97
CA ARG A 171 -22.05 1.53 -3.73
C ARG A 171 -22.89 2.00 -2.54
N ILE A 172 -24.21 1.99 -2.71
CA ILE A 172 -25.17 2.53 -1.75
C ILE A 172 -25.56 1.45 -0.75
N SER A 173 -25.21 1.66 0.53
CA SER A 173 -25.56 0.77 1.63
C SER A 173 -26.83 1.21 2.35
N ASN A 174 -27.52 0.25 2.97
CA ASN A 174 -28.74 0.40 3.78
C ASN A 174 -28.43 0.92 5.20
N SER A 175 -27.33 1.64 5.37
CA SER A 175 -26.88 2.15 6.67
C SER A 175 -27.30 3.61 6.75
N GLY A 176 -28.46 3.89 7.36
CA GLY A 176 -29.03 5.23 7.47
C GLY A 176 -30.49 5.23 7.91
N THR A 177 -31.07 6.41 8.11
CA THR A 177 -32.46 6.60 8.58
C THR A 177 -33.52 6.14 7.58
N ASN A 178 -33.20 6.11 6.28
CA ASN A 178 -34.06 5.62 5.20
C ASN A 178 -33.65 4.21 4.78
N LYS A 179 -34.29 3.19 5.35
CA LYS A 179 -34.02 1.78 5.05
C LYS A 179 -34.50 1.39 3.64
N LYS A 180 -33.62 1.50 2.63
CA LYS A 180 -33.85 1.03 1.24
C LYS A 180 -32.86 -0.10 0.89
N GLN A 181 -33.13 -0.89 -0.15
CA GLN A 181 -32.28 -2.02 -0.56
C GLN A 181 -30.84 -1.59 -0.86
N ASN A 182 -29.83 -2.43 -0.57
CA ASN A 182 -28.46 -2.14 -1.01
C ASN A 182 -28.40 -2.08 -2.55
N LYS A 183 -27.74 -1.07 -3.11
CA LYS A 183 -27.42 -1.00 -4.54
C LYS A 183 -25.92 -1.06 -4.74
N PHE A 184 -25.46 -2.19 -5.26
CA PHE A 184 -24.05 -2.48 -5.43
C PHE A 184 -23.78 -2.95 -6.86
N GLU A 185 -23.56 -1.99 -7.76
CA GLU A 185 -23.58 -2.25 -9.21
C GLU A 185 -22.32 -1.72 -9.92
N GLY A 186 -21.88 -2.45 -10.94
CA GLY A 186 -20.65 -2.21 -11.68
C GLY A 186 -19.38 -2.76 -11.00
N PRO A 187 -18.33 -3.10 -11.76
CA PRO A 187 -17.12 -3.73 -11.24
C PRO A 187 -16.20 -2.73 -10.53
N ALA A 188 -15.24 -3.23 -9.74
CA ALA A 188 -14.18 -2.39 -9.19
C ALA A 188 -13.34 -1.77 -10.32
N GLN A 189 -12.88 -0.52 -10.15
CA GLN A 189 -12.29 0.33 -11.20
C GLN A 189 -10.77 0.43 -11.17
N GLY A 190 -10.14 -0.06 -10.10
CA GLY A 190 -8.69 -0.02 -9.91
C GLY A 190 -8.33 -0.16 -8.43
N ILE A 191 -7.04 -0.07 -8.13
CA ILE A 191 -6.51 -0.08 -6.75
C ILE A 191 -6.50 1.33 -6.15
N PHE A 192 -6.25 1.44 -4.84
CA PHE A 192 -6.06 2.73 -4.17
C PHE A 192 -4.73 3.36 -4.62
N ALA A 193 -4.77 4.58 -5.16
CA ALA A 193 -3.62 5.15 -5.87
C ALA A 193 -2.32 5.24 -5.05
N PRO A 194 -2.34 5.60 -3.74
CA PRO A 194 -1.14 5.59 -2.91
C PRO A 194 -0.42 4.23 -2.85
N GLU A 195 -1.11 3.12 -3.08
CA GLU A 195 -0.49 1.79 -2.99
C GLU A 195 0.25 1.36 -4.26
N TYR A 196 0.18 2.17 -5.32
CA TYR A 196 0.79 1.85 -6.59
C TYR A 196 2.31 1.67 -6.49
N ALA A 197 2.79 0.62 -7.14
CA ALA A 197 4.19 0.39 -7.39
C ALA A 197 4.31 -0.25 -8.76
N ASP A 198 5.20 0.24 -9.62
CA ASP A 198 5.46 -0.42 -10.88
C ASP A 198 6.01 -1.84 -10.67
N THR A 199 5.99 -2.63 -11.74
CA THR A 199 6.36 -4.05 -11.70
C THR A 199 7.77 -4.29 -11.14
N ASN A 200 8.73 -3.44 -11.50
CA ASN A 200 10.12 -3.60 -11.09
C ASN A 200 10.30 -3.21 -9.64
N THR A 201 9.73 -2.08 -9.23
CA THR A 201 9.73 -1.62 -7.84
C THR A 201 9.07 -2.63 -6.91
N ASN A 202 7.90 -3.16 -7.26
CA ASN A 202 7.20 -4.17 -6.47
C ASN A 202 8.05 -5.45 -6.32
N PHE A 203 8.73 -5.88 -7.39
CA PHE A 203 9.67 -7.00 -7.33
C PHE A 203 10.86 -6.73 -6.40
N LEU A 204 11.46 -5.54 -6.45
CA LEU A 204 12.59 -5.18 -5.59
C LEU A 204 12.19 -5.08 -4.11
N CYS A 205 11.01 -4.53 -3.81
CA CYS A 205 10.44 -4.57 -2.46
C CYS A 205 10.29 -6.03 -1.96
N GLN A 206 9.77 -6.93 -2.80
CA GLN A 206 9.66 -8.35 -2.46
C GLN A 206 11.02 -9.02 -2.27
N ALA A 207 12.03 -8.66 -3.06
CA ALA A 207 13.40 -9.17 -2.90
C ALA A 207 14.02 -8.72 -1.56
N VAL A 208 13.81 -7.47 -1.16
CA VAL A 208 14.25 -6.98 0.16
C VAL A 208 13.54 -7.75 1.28
N LEU A 209 12.21 -7.88 1.21
CA LEU A 209 11.45 -8.63 2.22
C LEU A 209 11.85 -10.10 2.31
N ALA A 210 12.16 -10.75 1.17
CA ALA A 210 12.71 -12.10 1.14
C ALA A 210 14.03 -12.18 1.90
N TRP A 211 14.95 -11.23 1.67
CA TRP A 211 16.20 -11.17 2.40
C TRP A 211 16.02 -10.99 3.89
N LEU A 212 15.06 -10.14 4.30
CA LEU A 212 14.73 -9.94 5.70
C LEU A 212 14.14 -11.20 6.37
N ILE A 213 13.49 -12.11 5.64
CA ILE A 213 13.08 -13.41 6.22
C ILE A 213 14.31 -14.25 6.58
N ILE A 214 15.31 -14.30 5.70
CA ILE A 214 16.58 -15.04 5.94
C ILE A 214 17.28 -14.51 7.19
N LYS A 215 17.20 -13.20 7.43
CA LYS A 215 17.84 -12.52 8.56
C LYS A 215 17.02 -12.53 9.86
N THR A 216 15.87 -13.19 9.92
CA THR A 216 15.12 -13.34 11.19
C THR A 216 15.88 -14.19 12.21
N GLU A 217 15.53 -14.04 13.49
CA GLU A 217 16.05 -14.91 14.54
C GLU A 217 15.49 -16.32 14.39
N ASN A 218 16.35 -17.33 14.56
CA ASN A 218 16.04 -18.74 14.33
C ASN A 218 15.51 -19.04 12.91
N SER A 219 15.92 -18.27 11.91
CA SER A 219 15.61 -18.56 10.52
C SER A 219 16.12 -19.96 10.14
N PRO A 220 15.30 -20.81 9.48
CA PRO A 220 15.71 -22.16 9.08
C PRO A 220 16.59 -22.16 7.82
N TYR A 221 16.86 -20.99 7.25
CA TYR A 221 17.53 -20.83 5.96
C TYR A 221 19.01 -20.52 6.12
N ASP A 222 19.84 -21.20 5.32
CA ASP A 222 21.24 -20.84 5.16
C ASP A 222 21.37 -19.73 4.11
N GLU A 223 22.07 -18.64 4.44
CA GLU A 223 22.29 -17.52 3.52
C GLU A 223 22.98 -17.94 2.21
N SER A 224 23.83 -18.97 2.25
CA SER A 224 24.57 -19.47 1.08
C SER A 224 23.66 -20.04 -0.01
N ASP A 225 22.46 -20.50 0.35
CA ASP A 225 21.44 -20.93 -0.62
C ASP A 225 20.84 -19.75 -1.42
N PHE A 226 20.99 -18.52 -0.92
CA PHE A 226 20.37 -17.31 -1.48
C PHE A 226 21.38 -16.38 -2.15
N GLU A 227 22.52 -16.89 -2.61
CA GLU A 227 23.55 -16.10 -3.30
C GLU A 227 23.02 -15.37 -4.54
N HIS A 228 22.02 -15.92 -5.25
CA HIS A 228 21.36 -15.24 -6.38
C HIS A 228 20.56 -14.03 -5.90
N LEU A 229 19.71 -14.18 -4.89
CA LEU A 229 18.98 -13.06 -4.30
C LEU A 229 19.95 -11.97 -3.82
N LYS A 230 21.02 -12.36 -3.10
CA LYS A 230 22.06 -11.44 -2.62
C LYS A 230 22.71 -10.66 -3.76
N ALA A 231 23.03 -11.33 -4.87
CA ALA A 231 23.60 -10.67 -6.05
C ALA A 231 22.61 -9.68 -6.70
N ILE A 232 21.30 -9.99 -6.72
CA ILE A 232 20.27 -9.07 -7.22
C ILE A 232 20.21 -7.82 -6.33
N LEU A 233 20.13 -7.99 -5.02
CA LEU A 233 20.09 -6.86 -4.08
C LEU A 233 21.33 -5.99 -4.21
N LYS A 234 22.52 -6.59 -4.32
CA LYS A 234 23.77 -5.86 -4.53
C LYS A 234 23.77 -5.07 -5.83
N LYS A 235 23.32 -5.67 -6.94
CA LYS A 235 23.23 -5.01 -8.26
C LYS A 235 22.36 -3.76 -8.23
N HIS A 236 21.28 -3.78 -7.46
CA HIS A 236 20.34 -2.68 -7.33
C HIS A 236 20.64 -1.74 -6.14
N ASN A 237 21.82 -1.86 -5.52
CA ASN A 237 22.24 -1.07 -4.35
C ASN A 237 21.28 -1.19 -3.15
N LEU A 238 20.65 -2.35 -2.99
CA LEU A 238 19.72 -2.67 -1.90
C LEU A 238 20.37 -3.55 -0.82
N LEU A 239 21.55 -4.10 -1.09
CA LEU A 239 22.37 -4.78 -0.09
C LEU A 239 23.30 -3.74 0.55
N ASP A 240 23.44 -3.75 1.88
CA ASP A 240 24.30 -2.83 2.65
C ASP A 240 23.88 -1.36 2.63
N SER A 241 22.62 -1.08 2.34
CA SER A 241 22.06 0.27 2.48
C SER A 241 22.21 0.75 3.93
N PRO A 242 22.80 1.94 4.18
CA PRO A 242 22.89 2.51 5.53
C PRO A 242 21.52 2.68 6.20
N HIS A 243 20.46 2.75 5.39
CA HIS A 243 19.09 2.79 5.90
C HIS A 243 18.75 1.58 6.75
N PHE A 244 19.23 0.38 6.44
CA PHE A 244 18.81 -0.79 7.21
C PHE A 244 19.21 -0.72 8.69
N GLU A 245 20.43 -0.26 8.97
CA GLU A 245 20.93 -0.10 10.33
C GLU A 245 20.37 1.17 11.00
N ASN A 246 20.38 2.31 10.30
CA ASN A 246 19.86 3.57 10.85
C ASN A 246 18.36 3.47 11.17
N ASP A 247 17.61 2.73 10.36
CA ASP A 247 16.16 2.59 10.45
C ASP A 247 15.74 1.40 11.32
N TYR A 248 16.68 0.65 11.89
CA TYR A 248 16.41 -0.58 12.65
C TYR A 248 15.53 -1.57 11.86
N ILE A 249 15.77 -1.69 10.55
CA ILE A 249 15.22 -2.75 9.71
C ILE A 249 16.06 -4.02 9.87
N LEU A 250 17.39 -3.86 9.83
CA LEU A 250 18.36 -4.86 10.25
C LEU A 250 19.22 -4.23 11.35
N HIS A 251 19.37 -4.91 12.47
CA HIS A 251 20.27 -4.50 13.54
C HIS A 251 21.12 -5.69 13.95
N ASN A 252 22.45 -5.50 14.01
CA ASN A 252 23.41 -6.58 14.26
C ASN A 252 23.20 -7.80 13.36
N GLY A 253 22.85 -7.57 12.09
CA GLY A 253 22.62 -8.62 11.09
C GLY A 253 21.30 -9.39 11.24
N LYS A 254 20.39 -8.94 12.13
CA LYS A 254 19.09 -9.56 12.36
C LYS A 254 17.94 -8.62 12.01
N THR A 255 16.87 -9.18 11.47
CA THR A 255 15.65 -8.42 11.16
C THR A 255 14.96 -7.99 12.43
N THR A 256 14.66 -6.69 12.53
CA THR A 256 14.00 -6.08 13.67
C THR A 256 12.74 -5.36 13.22
N CYS A 257 11.77 -5.24 14.12
CA CYS A 257 10.63 -4.35 13.90
C CYS A 257 11.12 -2.90 14.03
N PRO A 258 10.97 -2.03 13.00
CA PRO A 258 11.54 -0.68 13.05
C PRO A 258 10.94 0.22 14.13
N LEU A 259 9.71 -0.06 14.56
CA LEU A 259 9.06 0.73 15.59
C LEU A 259 9.58 0.35 16.98
N CYS A 260 9.38 -0.89 17.42
CA CYS A 260 9.74 -1.33 18.77
C CYS A 260 11.17 -1.84 18.91
N GLN A 261 11.92 -1.93 17.80
CA GLN A 261 13.31 -2.39 17.70
C GLN A 261 13.58 -3.81 18.19
N ARG A 262 12.53 -4.58 18.48
CA ARG A 262 12.67 -5.99 18.87
C ARG A 262 13.04 -6.83 17.65
N THR A 263 13.96 -7.77 17.86
CA THR A 263 14.27 -8.80 16.87
C THR A 263 13.02 -9.60 16.54
N ILE A 264 12.81 -9.83 15.25
CA ILE A 264 11.72 -10.67 14.74
C ILE A 264 12.21 -12.11 14.67
N PHE A 265 11.49 -13.00 15.35
CA PHE A 265 11.68 -14.44 15.22
C PHE A 265 11.00 -14.94 13.95
N HIS A 266 11.60 -15.94 13.30
CA HIS A 266 11.04 -16.53 12.08
C HIS A 266 9.60 -17.03 12.28
N SER A 267 9.30 -17.64 13.43
CA SER A 267 7.95 -18.16 13.74
C SER A 267 6.87 -17.06 13.75
N GLU A 268 7.21 -15.83 14.16
CA GLU A 268 6.27 -14.70 14.20
C GLU A 268 5.75 -14.28 12.82
N LEU A 269 6.45 -14.64 11.73
CA LEU A 269 6.04 -14.31 10.37
C LEU A 269 4.69 -14.94 10.02
N ASN A 270 4.40 -16.12 10.54
CA ASN A 270 3.20 -16.90 10.19
C ASN A 270 2.28 -17.16 11.38
N GLU A 271 2.73 -16.89 12.61
CA GLU A 271 1.87 -16.92 13.80
C GLU A 271 0.75 -15.87 13.72
N MET A 272 -0.47 -16.29 14.01
CA MET A 272 -1.63 -15.39 14.06
C MET A 272 -1.62 -14.58 15.35
N ILE A 273 -2.07 -13.33 15.25
CA ILE A 273 -2.30 -12.48 16.43
C ILE A 273 -3.80 -12.42 16.73
N SER A 274 -4.16 -12.56 18.00
CA SER A 274 -5.47 -12.11 18.49
C SER A 274 -5.31 -10.72 19.09
N PHE A 275 -6.25 -9.84 18.79
CA PHE A 275 -6.33 -8.49 19.37
C PHE A 275 -7.34 -8.44 20.52
N ASP A 276 -7.82 -9.58 21.02
CA ASP A 276 -8.88 -9.65 22.02
C ASP A 276 -8.44 -9.12 23.40
N ASP A 277 -7.14 -9.00 23.67
CA ASP A 277 -6.57 -8.65 24.99
C ASP A 277 -5.88 -7.27 25.06
N GLU A 278 -5.88 -6.44 24.02
CA GLU A 278 -5.18 -5.15 24.03
C GLU A 278 -6.11 -3.93 23.94
N GLU A 279 -5.99 -3.00 24.90
CA GLU A 279 -6.54 -1.62 24.90
C GLU A 279 -6.10 -0.77 23.67
N GLY A 280 -5.40 -1.34 22.69
CA GLY A 280 -4.73 -0.66 21.57
C GLY A 280 -5.57 -0.41 20.32
N LEU A 281 -6.87 -0.72 20.32
CA LEU A 281 -7.76 -0.55 19.16
C LEU A 281 -8.20 0.90 18.90
N GLU A 282 -7.99 1.82 19.85
CA GLU A 282 -8.42 3.23 19.75
C GLU A 282 -7.63 4.06 18.71
N ASN A 283 -6.49 3.57 18.21
CA ASN A 283 -5.69 4.24 17.18
C ASN A 283 -6.14 3.94 15.74
N SER A 284 -7.06 2.99 15.57
CA SER A 284 -7.54 2.61 14.24
C SER A 284 -8.69 3.53 13.81
N THR A 285 -8.41 4.50 12.95
CA THR A 285 -9.48 5.15 12.19
C THR A 285 -10.18 4.08 11.34
N ASP A 286 -11.41 3.73 11.70
CA ASP A 286 -12.35 2.89 10.95
C ASP A 286 -11.80 1.58 10.35
N GLN A 287 -11.10 0.76 11.14
CA GLN A 287 -10.99 -0.68 10.83
C GLN A 287 -11.97 -1.49 11.68
N VAL A 288 -13.26 -1.28 11.45
CA VAL A 288 -14.30 -2.17 11.97
C VAL A 288 -14.30 -3.45 11.12
N GLY A 289 -13.70 -4.49 11.68
CA GLY A 289 -13.77 -5.87 11.18
C GLY A 289 -12.48 -6.60 11.49
N SER A 290 -12.55 -7.57 12.42
CA SER A 290 -11.47 -8.50 12.77
C SER A 290 -10.86 -9.13 11.51
N THR A 291 -9.81 -8.50 10.98
CA THR A 291 -8.94 -9.12 9.99
C THR A 291 -7.91 -9.90 10.78
N ARG A 292 -8.06 -11.23 10.79
CA ARG A 292 -7.02 -12.16 11.21
C ARG A 292 -5.70 -11.77 10.55
N SER A 293 -4.82 -11.12 11.30
CA SER A 293 -3.47 -10.78 10.89
C SER A 293 -2.49 -11.76 11.51
N THR A 294 -1.33 -11.91 10.89
CA THR A 294 -0.15 -12.49 11.54
C THR A 294 0.48 -11.48 12.49
N LYS A 295 1.28 -11.94 13.45
CA LYS A 295 2.03 -11.11 14.41
C LYS A 295 2.96 -10.12 13.72
N VAL A 296 3.56 -10.52 12.60
CA VAL A 296 4.41 -9.67 11.77
C VAL A 296 3.77 -9.47 10.40
N ASN A 297 3.83 -8.28 9.82
CA ASN A 297 3.33 -7.97 8.47
C ASN A 297 4.23 -6.92 7.78
N LEU A 298 3.90 -6.60 6.51
CA LEU A 298 4.61 -5.57 5.76
C LEU A 298 4.54 -4.23 6.49
N PHE A 299 5.69 -3.61 6.72
CA PHE A 299 5.83 -2.33 7.40
C PHE A 299 6.44 -1.33 6.42
N HIS A 300 5.84 -0.15 6.33
CA HIS A 300 6.36 0.96 5.53
C HIS A 300 6.94 2.00 6.49
N MET A 301 8.22 2.34 6.30
CA MET A 301 8.90 3.36 7.11
C MET A 301 8.31 4.75 6.88
N VAL A 302 7.92 5.02 5.63
CA VAL A 302 7.24 6.25 5.22
C VAL A 302 5.85 5.86 4.72
N PRO A 303 4.78 6.53 5.18
CA PRO A 303 3.43 6.20 4.75
C PRO A 303 3.26 6.50 3.26
N LEU A 304 2.52 5.62 2.58
CA LEU A 304 2.16 5.83 1.19
C LEU A 304 1.04 6.87 1.10
N CYS A 305 1.35 8.01 0.50
CA CYS A 305 0.46 9.18 0.37
C CYS A 305 0.37 9.64 -1.08
N TYR A 306 -0.67 10.41 -1.42
CA TYR A 306 -0.88 10.96 -2.78
C TYR A 306 0.28 11.85 -3.24
N SER A 307 0.82 12.67 -2.33
CA SER A 307 1.90 13.62 -2.64
C SER A 307 3.30 13.02 -2.75
N SER A 308 3.49 11.76 -2.37
CA SER A 308 4.81 11.10 -2.32
C SER A 308 4.69 9.63 -2.73
N LEU A 309 4.25 9.43 -3.97
CA LEU A 309 3.96 8.12 -4.58
C LEU A 309 5.22 7.36 -4.98
N GLU A 310 6.01 6.94 -4.00
CA GLU A 310 7.14 6.07 -4.27
C GLU A 310 7.15 4.94 -3.24
N ASN A 311 6.76 3.74 -3.68
CA ASN A 311 7.16 2.54 -2.97
C ASN A 311 8.68 2.45 -3.09
N ILE A 312 9.40 2.62 -2.00
CA ILE A 312 10.88 2.62 -2.03
C ILE A 312 11.35 1.30 -1.41
N PRO A 313 12.09 0.44 -2.14
CA PRO A 313 12.52 -0.86 -1.61
C PRO A 313 13.33 -0.79 -0.31
N THR A 314 14.07 0.30 -0.09
CA THR A 314 14.83 0.51 1.17
C THR A 314 13.96 0.97 2.34
N GLN A 315 12.69 1.30 2.11
CA GLN A 315 11.74 1.78 3.12
C GLN A 315 10.65 0.76 3.45
N VAL A 316 10.77 -0.48 2.96
CA VAL A 316 9.90 -1.59 3.35
C VAL A 316 10.62 -2.55 4.28
N SER A 317 9.90 -3.09 5.25
CA SER A 317 10.42 -4.10 6.17
C SER A 317 9.34 -5.05 6.66
N TRP A 318 9.75 -5.99 7.51
CA TRP A 318 8.84 -6.70 8.40
C TRP A 318 8.69 -5.93 9.71
N GLY A 319 7.47 -5.81 10.22
CA GLY A 319 7.20 -5.18 11.51
C GLY A 319 6.02 -5.83 12.22
N HIS A 320 5.97 -5.68 13.55
CA HIS A 320 4.86 -6.21 14.34
C HIS A 320 3.54 -5.53 13.95
N ALA A 321 2.48 -6.31 13.79
CA ALA A 321 1.17 -5.82 13.36
C ALA A 321 0.61 -4.75 14.31
N ILE A 322 0.76 -4.94 15.63
CA ILE A 322 0.38 -3.94 16.63
C ILE A 322 1.16 -2.62 16.43
N CYS A 323 2.46 -2.71 16.12
CA CYS A 323 3.29 -1.53 15.87
C CYS A 323 2.82 -0.78 14.62
N ASN A 324 2.52 -1.50 13.54
CA ASN A 324 1.92 -0.93 12.33
C ASN A 324 0.59 -0.22 12.61
N THR A 325 -0.30 -0.86 13.37
CA THR A 325 -1.59 -0.26 13.76
C THR A 325 -1.41 1.00 14.60
N ARG A 326 -0.50 1.00 15.57
CA ARG A 326 -0.21 2.17 16.43
C ARG A 326 0.43 3.33 15.66
N LEU A 327 1.30 3.03 14.69
CA LEU A 327 1.93 4.06 13.86
C LEU A 327 0.89 4.78 12.98
N GLY A 328 -0.02 4.01 12.37
CA GLY A 328 -1.05 4.54 11.48
C GLY A 328 -0.46 5.08 10.17
N GLN A 329 -0.89 6.26 9.73
CA GLN A 329 -0.39 6.93 8.51
C GLN A 329 0.76 7.91 8.79
N ARG A 330 1.64 7.59 9.76
CA ARG A 330 2.78 8.44 10.14
C ARG A 330 4.09 7.82 9.67
N ARG A 331 5.10 8.66 9.44
CA ARG A 331 6.47 8.19 9.24
C ARG A 331 6.99 7.57 10.54
N CYS A 332 7.63 6.41 10.42
CA CYS A 332 8.41 5.82 11.50
C CYS A 332 9.75 6.53 11.58
N TYR A 333 9.85 7.52 12.46
CA TYR A 333 11.11 8.21 12.71
C TYR A 333 12.08 7.32 13.48
N THR A 334 13.34 7.34 13.06
CA THR A 334 14.43 6.69 13.79
C THR A 334 14.87 7.55 14.97
N PHE A 335 15.64 7.00 15.90
CA PHE A 335 16.21 7.81 16.98
C PHE A 335 17.12 8.91 16.41
N LYS A 336 17.94 8.56 15.41
CA LYS A 336 18.84 9.48 14.72
C LYS A 336 18.10 10.58 13.96
N ASP A 337 16.95 10.26 13.36
CA ASP A 337 16.09 11.27 12.74
C ASP A 337 15.65 12.30 13.78
N LEU A 338 15.22 11.85 14.96
CA LEU A 338 14.71 12.73 16.02
C LEU A 338 15.81 13.50 16.78
N GLN A 339 17.05 13.01 16.79
CA GLN A 339 18.17 13.80 17.33
C GLN A 339 18.31 15.16 16.62
N SER A 340 17.85 15.24 15.38
CA SER A 340 17.84 16.49 14.61
C SER A 340 16.60 17.36 14.85
N THR A 341 15.57 16.89 15.58
CA THR A 341 14.25 17.55 15.69
C THR A 341 14.10 18.50 16.89
N GLU A 342 15.20 18.96 17.46
CA GLU A 342 15.32 20.05 18.47
C GLU A 342 14.55 19.90 19.80
N ILE A 343 13.76 18.84 20.02
CA ILE A 343 13.01 18.64 21.26
C ILE A 343 13.55 17.44 22.04
N GLU A 344 14.32 17.72 23.09
CA GLU A 344 14.77 16.73 24.07
C GLU A 344 13.68 16.47 25.10
N ILE A 345 13.48 15.19 25.42
CA ILE A 345 12.57 14.74 26.47
C ILE A 345 13.41 14.24 27.64
N GLU A 346 13.27 14.89 28.79
CA GLU A 346 13.95 14.52 30.02
C GLU A 346 12.95 13.99 31.06
N ILE A 347 13.38 13.00 31.84
CA ILE A 347 12.70 12.62 33.09
C ILE A 347 13.35 13.38 34.24
N ASN A 348 12.53 14.09 35.01
CA ASN A 348 12.94 14.83 36.21
C ASN A 348 12.58 14.03 37.47
N GLU A 349 13.58 13.49 38.16
CA GLU A 349 13.45 12.85 39.47
C GLU A 349 14.14 13.72 40.53
N GLY A 350 13.45 14.80 40.93
CA GLY A 350 13.98 15.78 41.87
C GLY A 350 15.13 16.59 41.26
N GLN A 351 16.36 16.41 41.80
CA GLN A 351 17.56 17.07 41.27
C GLN A 351 18.25 16.29 40.13
N LYS A 352 17.81 15.06 39.85
CA LYS A 352 18.37 14.24 38.77
C LYS A 352 17.55 14.45 37.50
N LYS A 353 18.25 14.81 36.44
CA LYS A 353 17.72 14.84 35.07
C LYS A 353 18.30 13.67 34.30
N ARG A 354 17.46 12.96 33.57
CA ARG A 354 17.90 11.90 32.64
C ARG A 354 17.22 12.10 31.29
N LEU A 355 18.01 12.19 30.23
CA LEU A 355 17.51 12.17 28.86
C LEU A 355 16.75 10.86 28.63
N LEU A 356 15.46 10.97 28.30
CA LEU A 356 14.62 9.86 27.88
C LEU A 356 14.76 9.64 26.38
N GLY A 357 14.75 10.71 25.60
CA GLY A 357 14.81 10.63 24.14
C GLY A 357 14.50 11.95 23.46
N TYR A 358 14.06 11.86 22.21
CA TYR A 358 13.74 13.02 21.38
C TYR A 358 12.31 12.95 20.87
N ALA A 359 11.74 14.12 20.56
CA ALA A 359 10.38 14.24 20.08
C ALA A 359 10.28 15.02 18.77
N ASN A 360 9.27 14.66 17.98
CA ASN A 360 8.74 15.46 16.89
C ASN A 360 7.31 15.88 17.26
N ALA A 361 7.17 17.14 17.72
CA ALA A 361 5.88 17.67 18.15
C ALA A 361 4.84 17.71 17.02
N SER A 362 5.25 18.02 15.78
CA SER A 362 4.34 18.08 14.63
C SER A 362 3.68 16.73 14.30
N GLN A 363 4.36 15.63 14.63
CA GLN A 363 3.91 14.27 14.35
C GLN A 363 3.50 13.51 15.61
N ASN A 364 3.53 14.17 16.78
CA ASN A 364 3.23 13.59 18.09
C ASN A 364 4.01 12.29 18.36
N PHE A 365 5.30 12.29 18.03
CA PHE A 365 6.15 11.11 18.05
C PHE A 365 7.32 11.31 19.00
N ILE A 366 7.52 10.43 19.98
CA ILE A 366 8.65 10.42 20.90
C ILE A 366 9.35 9.08 20.80
N ARG A 367 10.68 9.08 20.73
CA ARG A 367 11.49 7.86 20.76
C ARG A 367 12.63 7.94 21.76
N SER A 368 12.77 6.92 22.60
CA SER A 368 13.91 6.77 23.50
C SER A 368 15.14 6.23 22.78
N GLN A 369 16.30 6.40 23.41
CA GLN A 369 17.55 5.80 22.92
C GLN A 369 17.48 4.26 22.88
N ASN A 370 16.63 3.65 23.70
CA ASN A 370 16.49 2.20 23.83
C ASN A 370 15.36 1.63 22.94
N GLY A 371 14.77 2.45 22.07
CA GLY A 371 13.73 2.01 21.15
C GLY A 371 12.31 2.05 21.69
N ASP A 372 12.10 2.57 22.90
CA ASP A 372 10.76 2.85 23.40
C ASP A 372 10.13 3.96 22.55
N VAL A 373 8.87 3.78 22.20
CA VAL A 373 8.14 4.71 21.35
C VAL A 373 6.84 5.11 22.04
N TRP A 374 6.61 6.42 22.14
CA TRP A 374 5.34 6.98 22.57
C TRP A 374 4.75 7.80 21.42
N ILE A 375 3.54 7.42 21.03
CA ILE A 375 2.77 8.12 19.99
C ILE A 375 1.52 8.63 20.69
N ARG A 376 1.31 9.95 20.71
CA ARG A 376 0.10 10.50 21.35
C ARG A 376 -1.12 10.08 20.54
N ILE A 377 -2.04 9.41 21.23
CA ILE A 377 -3.38 9.09 20.77
C ILE A 377 -4.18 10.40 20.86
N SER A 378 -4.64 10.88 19.70
CA SER A 378 -5.49 12.07 19.47
C SER A 378 -4.98 13.45 19.96
N LYS A 379 -5.30 14.49 19.15
CA LYS A 379 -5.54 15.82 19.71
C LYS A 379 -6.79 15.66 20.58
N GLY A 380 -6.66 15.75 21.90
CA GLY A 380 -7.82 16.14 22.68
C GLY A 380 -8.26 17.49 22.13
N ASP A 381 -9.55 17.63 21.85
CA ASP A 381 -10.14 18.90 21.43
C ASP A 381 -9.67 20.00 22.38
N GLU A 382 -9.03 21.04 21.83
CA GLU A 382 -8.88 22.34 22.48
C GLU A 382 -10.10 23.20 22.18
#